data_AF-A0AAW5TTK4-F1
#
_entry.id   AF-A0AAW5TTK4-F1
#
_cell.length_a   1.000
_cell.length_b   1.000
_cell.length_c   1.000
_cell.angle_alpha   90.00
_cell.angle_beta   90.00
_cell.angle_gamma   90.00
#
_symmetry.space_group_name_H-M   'P 1'
#
loop_
_entity.id
_entity.type
_entity.pdbx_description
1 polymer ?
#
loop_
_entity_poly.entity_id
_entity_poly.type
_entity_poly.pdbx_seq_one_letter_code
_entity_poly.pdbx_strand_id
1 'polypeptide(L)' 'MTELEKTALQISEIISNFDFPLFIVQDVNKRLMDCQEVGYAKQQLRYLQNVKKAMLAEGTANET' A
#
# COMPACT_ATOMS: atom_id res chain seq x y z
N MET A 1 21.03 3.00 2.56
CA MET A 1 19.56 2.91 2.52
C MET A 1 19.10 1.94 3.59
N THR A 2 18.33 2.42 4.57
CA THR A 2 17.77 1.63 5.67
C THR A 2 16.64 0.71 5.19
N GLU A 3 16.28 -0.29 6.00
CA GLU A 3 15.12 -1.15 5.68
C GLU A 3 13.80 -0.38 5.68
N LEU A 4 13.70 0.68 6.49
CA LEU A 4 12.55 1.58 6.50
C LEU A 4 12.45 2.33 5.18
N GLU A 5 13.55 2.93 4.70
CA GLU A 5 13.61 3.63 3.42
C GLU A 5 13.27 2.70 2.24
N LYS A 6 13.79 1.47 2.24
CA LYS A 6 13.42 0.46 1.23
C LYS A 6 11.92 0.19 1.22
N THR A 7 11.33 -0.01 2.39
CA THR A 7 9.90 -0.29 2.52
C THR A 7 9.05 0.91 2.09
N ALA A 8 9.46 2.12 2.45
CA ALA A 8 8.80 3.35 2.02
C ALA A 8 8.85 3.54 0.50
N LEU A 9 9.98 3.22 -0.15
CA LEU A 9 10.08 3.24 -1.61
C LEU A 9 9.12 2.24 -2.26
N GLN A 10 9.04 1.02 -1.75
CA GLN A 10 8.09 0.01 -2.25
C GLN A 10 6.62 0.46 -2.11
N ILE A 11 6.30 1.16 -1.01
CA ILE A 11 4.98 1.76 -0.80
C ILE A 11 4.71 2.87 -1.82
N SER A 12 5.67 3.77 -2.06
CA SER A 12 5.54 4.82 -3.08
C SER A 12 5.38 4.23 -4.47
N GLU A 13 6.13 3.18 -4.82
CA GLU A 13 6.05 2.49 -6.10
C GLU A 13 4.67 1.84 -6.30
N ILE A 14 4.13 1.12 -5.30
CA ILE A 14 2.81 0.49 -5.46
C ILE A 14 1.71 1.55 -5.60
N ILE A 15 1.77 2.64 -4.85
CA ILE A 15 0.79 3.75 -4.93
C ILE A 15 0.87 4.45 -6.28
N SER A 16 2.07 4.66 -6.82
CA SER A 16 2.24 5.34 -8.12
C SER A 16 1.79 4.49 -9.31
N ASN A 17 1.81 3.15 -9.15
CA ASN A 17 1.50 2.20 -10.22
C ASN A 17 0.10 1.57 -10.11
N PHE A 18 -0.73 2.02 -9.16
CA PHE A 18 -2.08 1.47 -8.98
C PHE A 18 -3.03 2.54 -8.42
N ASP A 19 -4.20 2.67 -9.04
CA ASP A 19 -5.21 3.66 -8.67
C ASP A 19 -5.97 3.24 -7.39
N PHE A 20 -5.30 3.41 -6.25
CA PHE A 20 -5.95 3.22 -4.95
C PHE A 20 -6.97 4.33 -4.69
N PRO A 21 -8.09 4.00 -4.01
CA PRO A 21 -8.96 5.02 -3.44
C PRO A 21 -8.19 6.01 -2.57
N LEU A 22 -8.48 7.31 -2.71
CA LEU A 22 -7.76 8.39 -2.03
C LEU A 22 -7.68 8.18 -0.50
N PHE A 23 -8.76 7.70 0.12
CA PHE A 23 -8.79 7.47 1.57
C PHE A 23 -7.76 6.42 2.03
N ILE A 24 -7.45 5.42 1.20
CA ILE A 24 -6.44 4.39 1.49
C ILE A 24 -5.05 5.00 1.47
N VAL A 25 -4.75 5.81 0.45
CA VAL A 25 -3.47 6.52 0.33
C VAL A 25 -3.25 7.46 1.51
N GLN A 26 -4.29 8.22 1.90
CA GLN A 26 -4.24 9.13 3.04
C GLN A 26 -4.02 8.39 4.37
N ASP A 27 -4.72 7.28 4.60
CA ASP A 27 -4.56 6.48 5.83
C ASP A 27 -3.15 5.89 5.95
N VAL A 28 -2.62 5.29 4.88
CA VAL A 28 -1.26 4.74 4.88
C VAL A 28 -0.22 5.84 5.12
N ASN A 29 -0.34 6.98 4.45
CA ASN A 29 0.60 8.09 4.65
C ASN A 29 0.56 8.61 6.09
N LYS A 30 -0.64 8.77 6.68
CA LYS A 30 -0.78 9.16 8.08
C LYS A 30 -0.10 8.18 9.02
N ARG A 31 -0.34 6.87 8.83
CA ARG A 31 0.24 5.80 9.64
C ARG A 31 1.76 5.77 9.56
N LEU A 32 2.34 5.97 8.38
CA LEU A 32 3.79 6.04 8.22
C LEU A 32 4.37 7.28 8.92
N MET A 33 3.72 8.45 8.83
CA MET A 33 4.15 9.63 9.57
C MET A 33 4.09 9.43 11.10
N ASP A 34 3.02 8.79 11.59
CA ASP A 34 2.79 8.56 13.01
C ASP A 34 3.73 7.46 13.59
N CYS A 35 4.25 6.54 12.76
CA CYS A 35 5.11 5.44 13.20
C CYS A 35 6.21 5.08 12.18
N GLN A 36 7.46 5.39 12.54
CA GLN A 36 8.66 5.16 11.74
C GLN A 36 9.37 3.84 12.12
N GLU A 37 8.61 2.74 12.22
CA GLU A 37 9.13 1.41 12.56
C GLU A 37 9.05 0.47 11.33
N VAL A 38 10.08 -0.35 11.13
CA VAL A 38 10.24 -1.19 9.92
C VAL A 38 9.12 -2.23 9.82
N GLY A 39 8.80 -2.92 10.92
CA GLY A 39 7.71 -3.89 10.98
C GLY A 39 6.35 -3.24 10.66
N TYR A 40 6.10 -2.04 11.18
CA TYR A 40 4.89 -1.29 10.89
C TYR A 40 4.81 -0.85 9.42
N ALA A 41 5.89 -0.34 8.84
CA ALA A 41 5.95 -0.01 7.42
C ALA A 41 5.69 -1.26 6.54
N LYS A 42 6.26 -2.42 6.91
CA LYS A 42 6.00 -3.70 6.21
C LYS A 42 4.54 -4.14 6.33
N GLN A 43 3.89 -3.86 7.45
CA GLN A 43 2.46 -4.10 7.61
C GLN A 43 1.63 -3.24 6.65
N GLN A 44 1.99 -1.95 6.48
CA GLN A 44 1.30 -1.06 5.52
C GLN A 44 1.51 -1.50 4.07
N LEU A 45 2.73 -1.92 3.70
CA LEU A 45 3.01 -2.46 2.37
C LEU A 45 2.15 -3.70 2.07
N ARG A 46 2.06 -4.64 3.02
CA ARG A 46 1.23 -5.85 2.87
C ARG A 46 -0.26 -5.50 2.73
N TYR A 47 -0.73 -4.50 3.47
CA TYR A 47 -2.11 -4.03 3.36
C TYR A 47 -2.41 -3.52 1.94
N LEU A 48 -1.57 -2.66 1.37
CA LEU A 48 -1.73 -2.16 -0.01
C LEU A 48 -1.71 -3.29 -1.05
N GLN A 49 -0.82 -4.26 -0.90
CA GLN A 49 -0.76 -5.43 -1.78
C GLN A 49 -2.06 -6.24 -1.74
N ASN A 50 -2.66 -6.41 -0.56
CA ASN A 50 -3.93 -7.12 -0.40
C ASN A 50 -5.10 -6.35 -1.00
N VAL A 51 -5.15 -5.02 -0.79
CA VAL A 51 -6.17 -4.15 -1.41
C VAL A 51 -6.09 -4.23 -2.94
N LYS A 52 -4.89 -4.10 -3.50
CA LYS A 52 -4.65 -4.26 -4.94
C LYS A 52 -5.16 -5.61 -5.44
N LYS A 53 -4.83 -6.69 -4.74
CA LYS A 53 -5.28 -8.04 -5.09
C LYS A 53 -6.81 -8.17 -5.06
N ALA A 54 -7.47 -7.62 -4.06
CA ALA A 54 -8.93 -7.64 -3.93
C ALA A 54 -9.61 -6.87 -5.08
N MET A 55 -9.15 -5.66 -5.36
CA MET A 55 -9.69 -4.83 -6.45
C MET A 55 -9.51 -5.49 -7.83
N LEU A 56 -8.38 -6.15 -8.07
CA LEU A 56 -8.17 -6.92 -9.31
C LEU A 56 -9.09 -8.14 -9.41
N ALA A 57 -9.35 -8.83 -8.29
CA ALA A 57 -10.27 -9.97 -8.26
C ALA A 57 -11.74 -9.54 -8.48
N GLU A 58 -12.14 -8.39 -7.92
CA GLU A 58 -13.46 -7.80 -8.13
C GLU A 58 -13.66 -7.32 -9.58
N GLY A 59 -12.61 -6.81 -10.23
CA GLY A 59 -12.63 -6.43 -11.65
C GLY A 59 -12.85 -7.62 -12.60
N THR A 60 -12.36 -8.82 -12.26
CA THR A 60 -12.54 -10.03 -13.08
C THR A 60 -13.90 -10.73 -12.91
N ALA A 61 -14.68 -10.37 -11.88
CA ALA A 61 -15.96 -11.02 -11.58
C ALA A 61 -17.16 -10.45 -12.35
N ASN A 62 -16.99 -9.32 -13.07
CA ASN A 62 -18.06 -8.66 -13.82
C ASN A 62 -18.04 -8.97 -15.33
N GLU A 63 -17.20 -9.91 -15.79
CA GLU A 63 -17.10 -10.33 -17.21
C GLU A 63 -17.62 -11.76 -17.47
N THR A 64 -18.48 -12.32 -16.61
CA THR A 64 -19.15 -13.63 -16.84
C THR A 64 -20.65 -13.51 -16.67
#